data_AF-Q9XR85-F1
#
_entry.id   AF-Q9XR85-F1
#
_cell.length_a   1.000
_cell.length_b   1.000
_cell.length_c   1.000
_cell.angle_alpha   90.00
_cell.angle_beta   90.00
_cell.angle_gamma   90.00
#
_symmetry.space_group_name_H-M   'P 1'
#
loop_
_entity.id
_entity.type
_entity.pdbx_description
1 polymer ?
#
loop_
_entity_poly.entity_id
_entity_poly.type
_entity_poly.pdbx_seq_one_letter_code
_entity_poly.pdbx_strand_id
1 'polypeptide(L)' 'FYTASSEVPNFPEFMVVGMVDGVQIVHYDSNSQRMVPEQDWMNKQTEAEYWERETGIAFDSQQVFKDDVNILKQ' A
#
# COMPACT_ATOMS: atom_id res chain seq x y z
N PHE A 1 4.48 -0.18 6.92
CA PHE A 1 3.25 -0.31 7.73
C PHE A 1 2.11 -0.70 6.82
N TYR A 2 1.28 -1.66 7.23
CA TYR A 2 0.08 -2.09 6.52
C TYR A 2 -1.12 -1.73 7.39
N THR A 3 -2.12 -1.09 6.80
CA THR A 3 -3.38 -0.77 7.47
C THR A 3 -4.50 -1.33 6.65
N ALA A 4 -5.36 -2.12 7.27
CA ALA A 4 -6.64 -2.54 6.69
C ALA A 4 -7.77 -1.96 7.55
N SER A 5 -8.80 -1.47 6.88
CA SER A 5 -10.00 -0.92 7.52
C SER A 5 -11.24 -1.50 6.86
N SER A 6 -12.37 -1.45 7.56
CA SER A 6 -13.65 -1.85 6.99
C SER A 6 -14.74 -0.96 7.53
N GLU A 7 -15.62 -0.51 6.63
CA GLU A 7 -16.75 0.38 6.95
C GLU A 7 -16.32 1.74 7.53
N VAL A 8 -15.09 2.20 7.26
CA VAL A 8 -14.63 3.54 7.62
C VAL A 8 -14.89 4.50 6.45
N PRO A 9 -15.79 5.49 6.59
CA PRO A 9 -16.08 6.41 5.50
C PRO A 9 -14.87 7.26 5.13
N ASN A 10 -14.67 7.51 3.83
CA ASN A 10 -13.60 8.35 3.29
C ASN A 10 -12.16 7.90 3.64
N PHE A 11 -11.97 6.63 4.01
CA PHE A 11 -10.66 6.05 4.26
C PHE A 11 -10.49 4.78 3.41
N PRO A 12 -9.31 4.52 2.82
CA PRO A 12 -9.09 3.31 2.04
C PRO A 12 -9.32 2.03 2.87
N GLU A 13 -9.88 0.99 2.25
CA GLU A 13 -10.00 -0.33 2.88
C GLU A 13 -8.61 -0.94 3.16
N PHE A 14 -7.60 -0.55 2.39
CA PHE A 14 -6.23 -0.97 2.60
C PHE A 14 -5.23 0.11 2.18
N MET A 15 -4.14 0.26 2.93
CA MET A 15 -3.01 1.09 2.53
C MET A 15 -1.68 0.58 3.08
N VAL A 16 -0.61 0.85 2.32
CA VAL A 16 0.78 0.58 2.70
C VAL A 16 1.55 1.89 2.75
N VAL A 17 2.28 2.10 3.83
CA VAL A 17 3.19 3.26 3.98
C VAL A 17 4.57 2.75 4.35
N GLY A 18 5.58 3.12 3.57
CA GLY A 18 6.99 2.86 3.86
C GLY A 18 7.67 4.09 4.43
N MET A 19 8.49 3.92 5.46
CA MET A 19 9.18 5.01 6.15
C MET A 19 10.68 4.72 6.29
N VAL A 20 11.51 5.74 6.14
CA VAL A 20 12.95 5.72 6.51
C VAL A 20 13.23 6.96 7.34
N ASP A 21 13.80 6.78 8.54
CA ASP A 21 14.11 7.87 9.49
C ASP A 21 12.94 8.84 9.76
N GLY A 22 11.71 8.30 9.83
CA GLY A 22 10.51 9.09 10.08
C GLY A 22 9.97 9.85 8.86
N VAL A 23 10.58 9.69 7.68
CA VAL A 23 10.13 10.24 6.40
C VAL A 23 9.41 9.18 5.59
N GLN A 24 8.24 9.52 5.05
CA GLN A 24 7.50 8.65 4.15
C GLN A 24 8.18 8.55 2.79
N ILE A 25 8.47 7.33 2.35
CA ILE A 25 9.19 7.06 1.10
C ILE A 25 8.31 6.44 0.02
N VAL A 26 7.26 5.72 0.40
CA VAL A 26 6.30 5.10 -0.52
C VAL A 26 4.91 5.06 0.08
N HIS A 27 3.91 5.09 -0.80
CA HIS A 27 2.49 5.00 -0.48
C HIS A 27 1.77 4.05 -1.47
N TYR A 28 0.84 3.27 -0.96
CA TYR A 28 -0.15 2.53 -1.73
C TYR A 28 -1.49 2.64 -1.00
N ASP A 29 -2.60 2.77 -1.74
CA ASP A 29 -3.93 2.64 -1.18
C ASP A 29 -4.88 1.90 -2.13
N SER A 30 -5.94 1.31 -1.57
CA SER A 30 -6.91 0.51 -2.32
C SER A 30 -7.76 1.29 -3.31
N ASN A 31 -7.75 2.63 -3.27
CA ASN A 31 -8.49 3.47 -4.21
C ASN A 31 -7.65 3.72 -5.46
N SER A 32 -6.36 4.03 -5.30
CA SER A 32 -5.41 4.28 -6.39
C SER A 32 -4.80 3.00 -6.96
N GLN A 33 -4.68 1.96 -6.13
CA GLN A 33 -4.10 0.64 -6.44
C GLN A 33 -2.74 0.71 -7.12
N ARG A 34 -1.91 1.65 -6.69
CA ARG A 34 -0.58 1.88 -7.24
C ARG A 34 0.41 2.18 -6.14
N MET A 35 1.59 1.56 -6.21
CA MET A 35 2.71 1.96 -5.37
C MET A 35 3.31 3.25 -5.93
N VAL A 36 3.34 4.29 -5.11
CA VAL A 36 3.83 5.62 -5.47
C VAL A 36 5.02 5.98 -4.57
N PRO A 37 6.20 6.27 -5.14
CA PRO A 37 7.29 6.86 -4.39
C PRO A 37 6.98 8.31 -4.02
N GLU A 38 7.22 8.65 -2.77
CA GLU A 38 6.96 9.98 -2.19
C GLU A 38 8.20 10.87 -2.13
N GLN A 39 9.37 10.30 -2.45
CA GLN A 39 10.65 11.02 -2.42
C GLN A 39 11.37 10.90 -3.77
N ASP A 40 11.91 12.02 -4.25
CA ASP A 40 12.62 12.10 -5.53
C ASP A 40 13.75 11.07 -5.68
N TRP A 41 14.45 10.79 -4.58
CA TRP A 41 15.58 9.88 -4.58
C TRP A 41 15.14 8.42 -4.76
N MET A 42 13.93 8.03 -4.35
CA MET A 42 13.40 6.69 -4.63
C MET A 42 13.24 6.51 -6.13
N ASN A 43 12.54 7.44 -6.79
CA ASN A 43 12.33 7.42 -8.24
C ASN A 43 13.64 7.38 -9.04
N LYS A 44 14.67 8.10 -8.58
CA LYS A 44 15.98 8.15 -9.28
C LYS A 44 16.79 6.86 -9.15
N GLN A 45 16.55 6.06 -8.11
CA GLN A 45 17.34 4.86 -7.78
C GLN A 45 16.64 3.56 -8.18
N THR A 46 15.39 3.61 -8.63
CA THR A 46 14.56 2.44 -8.94
C THR A 46 14.03 2.51 -10.37
N GLU A 47 13.90 1.36 -11.02
CA GLU A 47 13.36 1.24 -12.37
C GLU A 47 11.83 1.15 -12.38
N ALA A 48 11.20 1.35 -13.55
CA ALA A 48 9.74 1.26 -13.68
C ALA A 48 9.21 -0.14 -13.32
N GLU A 49 9.92 -1.19 -13.74
CA GLU A 49 9.57 -2.60 -13.45
C GLU A 49 9.55 -2.90 -11.94
N TYR A 50 10.37 -2.21 -11.16
CA TYR A 50 10.34 -2.33 -9.70
C TYR A 50 8.99 -1.85 -9.14
N TRP A 51 8.50 -0.69 -9.60
CA TRP A 51 7.22 -0.15 -9.14
C TRP A 51 6.02 -0.98 -9.58
N GLU A 52 6.09 -1.59 -10.76
CA GLU A 52 5.07 -2.54 -11.22
C GLU A 52 5.02 -3.78 -10.32
N ARG A 53 6.19 -4.32 -9.97
CA ARG A 53 6.30 -5.44 -9.03
C ARG A 53 5.77 -5.09 -7.64
N GLU A 54 6.19 -3.96 -7.07
CA GLU A 54 5.74 -3.53 -5.75
C GLU A 54 4.23 -3.25 -5.72
N THR A 55 3.67 -2.72 -6.82
CA THR A 55 2.23 -2.55 -6.99
C THR A 55 1.51 -3.90 -6.96
N GLY A 56 2.03 -4.91 -7.66
CA GLY A 56 1.47 -6.27 -7.63
C GLY A 56 1.49 -6.89 -6.24
N ILE A 57 2.62 -6.78 -5.53
CA ILE A 57 2.76 -7.29 -4.15
C ILE A 57 1.76 -6.62 -3.20
N ALA A 58 1.60 -5.30 -3.31
CA ALA A 58 0.65 -4.55 -2.49
C ALA A 58 -0.80 -4.92 -2.82
N PHE A 59 -1.12 -5.15 -4.10
CA PHE A 59 -2.43 -5.62 -4.53
C PHE A 59 -2.76 -7.02 -3.99
N ASP A 60 -1.82 -7.96 -4.03
CA ASP A 60 -2.02 -9.31 -3.46
C ASP A 60 -2.22 -9.22 -1.94
N SER A 61 -1.42 -8.39 -1.27
CA SER A 61 -1.57 -8.15 0.17
C SER A 61 -2.94 -7.56 0.52
N GLN A 62 -3.46 -6.64 -0.30
CA GLN A 62 -4.80 -6.08 -0.12
C GLN A 62 -5.88 -7.17 -0.13
N GLN A 63 -5.80 -8.13 -1.06
CA GLN A 63 -6.80 -9.21 -1.14
C GLN A 63 -6.76 -10.09 0.11
N VAL A 64 -5.56 -10.47 0.56
CA VAL A 64 -5.38 -11.27 1.79
C VAL A 64 -5.97 -10.55 3.00
N PHE A 65 -5.64 -9.27 3.19
CA PHE A 65 -6.15 -8.51 4.33
C PHE A 65 -7.67 -8.32 4.27
N LYS A 66 -8.25 -8.18 3.07
CA LYS A 66 -9.71 -8.11 2.92
C LYS A 66 -10.38 -9.40 3.38
N ASP A 67 -9.83 -10.55 3.03
CA ASP A 67 -10.33 -11.85 3.48
C ASP A 67 -10.16 -12.02 4.99
N ASP A 68 -9.00 -11.66 5.54
CA ASP A 68 -8.73 -11.72 6.97
C ASP A 68 -9.70 -10.85 7.78
N VAL A 69 -9.98 -9.63 7.32
CA VAL A 69 -10.96 -8.74 7.96
C VAL A 69 -12.36 -9.35 7.95
N ASN A 70 -12.75 -9.99 6.84
CA ASN A 70 -14.05 -10.67 6.76
C ASN A 70 -14.13 -11.89 7.70
N ILE A 71 -13.03 -12.62 7.88
CA ILE A 71 -12.96 -13.76 8.81
C ILE A 71 -13.02 -13.26 10.25
N LEU A 72 -12.25 -12.23 10.60
CA LEU A 72 -12.16 -11.69 11.96
C LEU A 72 -13.43 -10.97 12.41
N LYS A 73 -14.29 -10.56 11.47
CA LYS A 73 -15.60 -9.96 11.77
C LYS A 73 -16.68 -10.98 12.14
N GLN A 74 -16.49 -12.27 11.86
CA GLN A 74 -17.43 -13.33 12.22
C GLN A 74 -17.39 -13.65 13.71
#